data_AF-A0A2E5ANN8-F1
#
_entry.id   AF-A0A2E5ANN8-F1
#
_cell.length_a   1.000
_cell.length_b   1.000
_cell.length_c   1.000
_cell.angle_alpha   90.00
_cell.angle_beta   90.00
_cell.angle_gamma   90.00
#
_symmetry.space_group_name_H-M   'P 1'
#
loop_
_entity.id
_entity.type
_entity.pdbx_description
1 polymer ?
#
loop_
_entity_poly.entity_id
_entity_poly.type
_entity_poly.pdbx_seq_one_letter_code
_entity_poly.pdbx_strand_id
1 'polypeptide(L)'
;MIREQKFVFLAVLTLLAYGLGLFFEAHFFILPFPIFDFVLLWGVLRFIGMNASSRLIYGYLFLLAVLFKTGMNPILMASIFSQNQLTDLNASFIPKLFLISSLLFFLISFITWNIKEKLRIHWSWYVLHALLGFLTLTLDARLELLFGLIPAVVLFLKDRENSFRYIWNLYFFLELMTAVMLYFVVS
;
A
#
# COMPACT_ATOMS: atom_id res chain seq x y z
N MET A 1 8.65 -22.47 -9.75
CA MET A 1 7.78 -21.38 -9.24
C MET A 1 7.15 -21.84 -7.95
N ILE A 2 7.47 -21.15 -6.87
CA ILE A 2 6.98 -21.43 -5.53
C ILE A 2 5.48 -21.03 -5.48
N ARG A 3 4.67 -21.79 -4.74
CA ARG A 3 3.20 -21.68 -4.72
C ARG A 3 2.71 -20.25 -4.38
N GLU A 4 3.45 -19.50 -3.57
CA GLU A 4 3.17 -18.08 -3.28
C GLU A 4 3.27 -17.19 -4.53
N GLN A 5 4.29 -17.38 -5.35
CA GLN A 5 4.52 -16.57 -6.56
C GLN A 5 3.39 -16.77 -7.57
N LYS A 6 2.92 -18.01 -7.75
CA LYS A 6 1.80 -18.31 -8.65
C LYS A 6 0.52 -17.61 -8.20
N PHE A 7 0.27 -17.55 -6.90
CA PHE A 7 -0.94 -16.92 -6.37
C PHE A 7 -0.88 -15.39 -6.45
N VAL A 8 0.22 -14.76 -6.02
CA VAL A 8 0.37 -13.30 -6.15
C VAL A 8 0.25 -12.90 -7.60
N PHE A 9 0.88 -13.65 -8.51
CA PHE A 9 0.75 -13.45 -9.95
C PHE A 9 -0.71 -13.60 -10.42
N LEU A 10 -1.42 -14.66 -10.02
CA LEU A 10 -2.83 -14.86 -10.40
C LEU A 10 -3.77 -13.80 -9.82
N ALA A 11 -3.58 -13.39 -8.56
CA ALA A 11 -4.40 -12.35 -7.94
C ALA A 11 -4.16 -11.00 -8.62
N VAL A 12 -2.89 -10.63 -8.82
CA VAL A 12 -2.50 -9.41 -9.54
C VAL A 12 -2.98 -9.47 -10.99
N LEU A 13 -2.86 -10.60 -11.67
CA LEU A 13 -3.33 -10.78 -13.05
C LEU A 13 -4.85 -10.71 -13.17
N THR A 14 -5.58 -11.31 -12.23
CA THR A 14 -7.05 -11.26 -12.21
C THR A 14 -7.52 -9.84 -11.93
N LEU A 15 -6.84 -9.12 -11.02
CA LEU A 15 -7.14 -7.72 -10.75
C LEU A 15 -6.74 -6.79 -11.89
N LEU A 16 -5.60 -7.06 -12.56
CA LEU A 16 -5.16 -6.34 -13.76
C LEU A 16 -6.11 -6.58 -14.93
N ALA A 17 -6.58 -7.81 -15.13
CA ALA A 17 -7.56 -8.15 -16.16
C ALA A 17 -8.93 -7.51 -15.88
N TYR A 18 -9.35 -7.48 -14.61
CA TYR A 18 -10.56 -6.78 -14.18
C TYR A 18 -10.41 -5.26 -14.33
N GLY A 19 -9.29 -4.70 -13.89
CA GLY A 19 -8.94 -3.29 -14.05
C GLY A 19 -8.77 -2.87 -15.51
N LEU A 20 -8.25 -3.74 -16.38
CA LEU A 20 -8.18 -3.54 -17.83
C LEU A 20 -9.57 -3.60 -18.47
N GLY A 21 -10.43 -4.53 -18.05
CA GLY A 21 -11.83 -4.58 -18.50
C GLY A 21 -12.58 -3.29 -18.14
N LEU A 22 -12.34 -2.77 -16.94
CA LEU A 22 -12.86 -1.48 -16.48
C LEU A 22 -12.21 -0.28 -17.19
N PHE A 23 -10.97 -0.40 -17.67
CA PHE A 23 -10.24 0.64 -18.41
C PHE A 23 -10.89 0.97 -19.77
N PHE A 24 -11.66 0.04 -20.34
CA PHE A 24 -12.38 0.27 -21.60
C PHE A 24 -13.77 0.91 -21.41
N GLU A 25 -14.28 1.01 -20.18
CA GLU A 25 -15.56 1.65 -19.86
C GLU A 25 -15.33 2.99 -19.13
N ALA A 26 -15.33 4.08 -19.88
CA ALA A 26 -15.00 5.44 -19.43
C ALA A 26 -15.86 6.00 -18.27
N HIS A 27 -16.94 5.33 -17.87
CA HIS A 27 -17.84 5.76 -16.79
C HIS A 27 -17.69 4.94 -15.50
N PHE A 28 -16.88 3.87 -15.51
CA PHE A 28 -16.66 2.98 -14.35
C PHE A 28 -15.29 3.18 -13.66
N PHE A 29 -14.53 4.19 -14.08
CA PHE A 29 -13.17 4.50 -13.59
C PHE A 29 -13.08 4.98 -12.12
N ILE A 30 -14.21 5.28 -11.48
CA ILE A 30 -14.26 5.80 -10.10
C ILE A 30 -14.22 4.66 -9.06
N LEU A 31 -14.60 3.44 -9.46
CA LEU A 31 -14.79 2.29 -8.56
C LEU A 31 -13.54 1.43 -8.21
N PRO A 32 -12.47 1.32 -9.01
CA PRO A 32 -11.36 0.42 -8.69
C PRO A 32 -10.43 0.95 -7.59
N PHE A 33 -10.38 2.28 -7.41
CA PHE A 33 -9.52 2.96 -6.43
C PHE A 33 -9.58 2.39 -5.02
N PRO A 34 -10.79 2.21 -4.45
CA PRO A 34 -10.92 1.82 -3.06
C PRO A 34 -10.79 0.30 -2.89
N ILE A 35 -10.85 -0.49 -3.97
CA ILE A 35 -10.70 -1.94 -3.93
C ILE A 35 -9.23 -2.32 -3.70
N PHE A 36 -8.27 -1.52 -4.17
CA PHE A 36 -6.84 -1.81 -4.04
C PHE A 36 -6.37 -1.89 -2.58
N ASP A 37 -6.88 -1.03 -1.70
CA ASP A 37 -6.59 -1.11 -0.26
C ASP A 37 -7.02 -2.45 0.35
N PHE A 38 -8.20 -2.96 -0.04
CA PHE A 38 -8.69 -4.26 0.42
C PHE A 38 -7.87 -5.42 -0.15
N VAL A 39 -7.40 -5.31 -1.40
CA VAL A 39 -6.51 -6.30 -2.02
C VAL A 39 -5.17 -6.35 -1.29
N LEU A 40 -4.61 -5.18 -0.94
CA LEU A 40 -3.40 -5.09 -0.14
C LEU A 40 -3.62 -5.71 1.25
N LEU A 41 -4.72 -5.37 1.92
CA LEU A 41 -5.09 -5.94 3.22
C LEU A 41 -5.17 -7.46 3.17
N TRP A 42 -5.86 -8.01 2.17
CA TRP A 42 -5.96 -9.44 1.95
C TRP A 42 -4.58 -10.09 1.71
N GLY A 43 -3.75 -9.48 0.86
CA GLY A 43 -2.40 -9.95 0.58
C GLY A 43 -1.54 -10.03 1.84
N VAL A 44 -1.60 -9.01 2.70
CA VAL A 44 -0.83 -8.95 3.96
C VAL A 44 -1.35 -9.97 4.98
N LEU A 45 -2.67 -10.09 5.16
CA LEU A 45 -3.25 -11.09 6.06
C LEU A 45 -2.82 -12.50 5.68
N ARG A 46 -2.84 -12.81 4.38
CA ARG A 46 -2.36 -14.10 3.87
C ARG A 46 -0.86 -14.29 4.12
N PHE A 47 -0.05 -13.26 3.88
CA PHE A 47 1.39 -13.32 4.16
C PHE A 47 1.66 -13.64 5.63
N ILE A 48 0.96 -12.98 6.56
CA ILE A 48 1.10 -13.24 7.99
C ILE A 48 0.65 -14.66 8.33
N GLY A 49 -0.49 -15.11 7.80
CA GLY A 49 -0.99 -16.47 8.02
C GLY A 49 -0.04 -17.56 7.52
N MET A 50 0.58 -17.35 6.36
CA MET A 50 1.55 -18.30 5.79
C MET A 50 2.90 -18.29 6.51
N ASN A 51 3.27 -17.17 7.13
CA ASN A 51 4.53 -17.00 7.84
C ASN A 51 4.35 -16.96 9.37
N ALA A 52 3.24 -17.50 9.90
CA ALA A 52 2.86 -17.38 11.31
C ALA A 52 3.92 -17.91 12.29
N SER A 53 4.69 -18.93 11.89
CA SER A 53 5.79 -19.51 12.67
C SER A 53 6.97 -18.55 12.87
N SER A 54 7.18 -17.60 11.96
CA SER A 54 8.31 -16.69 11.96
C SER A 54 8.08 -15.38 12.73
N ARG A 55 6.84 -15.12 13.19
CA ARG A 55 6.42 -13.95 13.99
C ARG A 55 7.14 -12.65 13.59
N LEU A 56 7.06 -12.32 12.31
CA LEU A 56 7.79 -11.19 11.73
C LEU A 56 7.14 -9.88 12.16
N ILE A 57 7.71 -9.22 13.17
CA ILE A 57 7.20 -7.96 13.72
C ILE A 57 6.99 -6.89 12.64
N TYR A 58 7.87 -6.84 11.62
CA TYR A 58 7.74 -5.94 10.48
C TYR A 58 6.49 -6.21 9.64
N GLY A 59 6.04 -7.46 9.56
CA GLY A 59 4.80 -7.83 8.88
C GLY A 59 3.56 -7.33 9.63
N TYR A 60 3.55 -7.41 10.96
CA TYR A 60 2.47 -6.85 11.77
C TYR A 60 2.43 -5.31 11.72
N LEU A 61 3.60 -4.66 11.71
CA LEU A 61 3.68 -3.21 11.50
C LEU A 61 3.14 -2.82 10.12
N PHE A 62 3.45 -3.61 9.09
CA PHE A 62 2.89 -3.41 7.76
C PHE A 62 1.37 -3.58 7.75
N LEU A 63 0.84 -4.63 8.40
CA LEU A 63 -0.60 -4.83 8.54
C LEU A 63 -1.27 -3.64 9.23
N LEU A 64 -0.67 -3.13 10.30
CA LEU A 64 -1.20 -1.97 11.01
C LEU A 64 -1.26 -0.73 10.09
N ALA A 65 -0.22 -0.50 9.29
CA ALA A 65 -0.22 0.56 8.28
C ALA A 65 -1.38 0.42 7.29
N VAL A 66 -1.61 -0.79 6.79
CA VAL A 66 -2.69 -1.09 5.84
C VAL A 66 -4.07 -0.95 6.49
N LEU A 67 -4.23 -1.32 7.77
CA LEU A 67 -5.48 -1.11 8.50
C LEU A 67 -5.81 0.38 8.65
N PHE A 68 -4.82 1.23 8.96
CA PHE A 68 -5.03 2.68 8.98
C PHE A 68 -5.39 3.23 7.59
N LYS A 69 -4.73 2.76 6.53
CA LYS A 69 -5.05 3.17 5.15
C LYS A 69 -6.47 2.75 4.75
N THR A 70 -6.80 1.47 4.93
CA THR A 70 -8.12 0.91 4.63
C THR A 70 -9.21 1.54 5.50
N GLY A 71 -8.87 1.92 6.72
CA GLY A 71 -9.76 2.65 7.62
C GLY A 71 -10.30 3.92 6.98
N MET A 72 -9.51 4.65 6.19
CA MET A 72 -9.94 5.86 5.49
C MET A 72 -10.45 5.61 4.07
N ASN A 73 -10.66 4.36 3.70
CA ASN A 73 -11.13 4.02 2.37
C ASN A 73 -12.53 4.61 2.09
N PRO A 74 -12.74 5.32 0.97
CA PRO A 74 -14.00 6.02 0.72
C PRO A 74 -15.20 5.08 0.58
N ILE A 75 -15.03 3.85 0.07
CA ILE A 75 -16.12 2.85 0.02
C ILE A 75 -16.48 2.39 1.42
N LEU A 76 -15.47 2.06 2.24
CA LEU A 76 -15.70 1.65 3.62
C LEU A 76 -16.42 2.75 4.40
N MET A 77 -15.93 3.98 4.29
CA MET A 77 -16.49 5.14 4.96
C MET A 77 -17.93 5.41 4.53
N ALA A 78 -18.23 5.41 3.23
CA ALA A 78 -19.58 5.60 2.72
C ALA A 78 -20.55 4.47 3.10
N SER A 79 -20.05 3.27 3.38
CA SER A 79 -20.87 2.14 3.84
C SER A 79 -21.25 2.20 5.33
N ILE A 80 -20.46 2.91 6.14
CA ILE A 80 -20.61 2.98 7.60
C ILE A 80 -21.28 4.29 8.04
N PHE A 81 -20.97 5.40 7.36
CA PHE A 81 -21.39 6.74 7.76
C PHE A 81 -22.43 7.34 6.82
N SER A 82 -23.34 8.14 7.38
CA SER A 82 -24.27 8.98 6.59
C SER A 82 -23.54 10.16 5.93
N GLN A 83 -24.14 10.76 4.91
CA GLN A 83 -23.54 11.88 4.16
C GLN A 83 -23.12 13.05 5.06
N ASN A 84 -23.95 13.41 6.05
CA ASN A 84 -23.64 14.49 7.00
C ASN A 84 -22.43 14.13 7.89
N GLN A 85 -22.32 12.88 8.32
CA GLN A 85 -21.18 12.41 9.11
C GLN A 85 -19.90 12.37 8.28
N LEU A 86 -19.99 12.00 6.99
CA LEU A 86 -18.86 12.03 6.07
C LEU A 86 -18.35 13.46 5.85
N THR A 87 -19.25 14.43 5.70
CA THR A 87 -18.84 15.83 5.58
C THR A 87 -18.15 16.35 6.83
N ASP A 88 -18.65 16.00 8.03
CA ASP A 88 -18.03 16.36 9.30
C ASP A 88 -16.66 15.69 9.48
N LEU A 89 -16.56 14.40 9.11
CA LEU A 89 -15.32 13.64 9.18
C LEU A 89 -14.25 14.21 8.24
N ASN A 90 -14.63 14.55 7.01
CA ASN A 90 -13.74 15.15 6.01
C ASN A 90 -13.25 16.55 6.41
N ALA A 91 -14.05 17.30 7.18
CA ALA A 91 -13.64 18.57 7.75
C ALA A 91 -12.72 18.42 8.98
N SER A 92 -12.71 17.25 9.61
CA SER A 92 -11.92 16.98 10.82
C SER A 92 -10.44 16.66 10.54
N PHE A 93 -9.64 16.59 11.60
CA PHE A 93 -8.24 16.15 11.52
C PHE A 93 -8.08 14.62 11.45
N ILE A 94 -9.15 13.85 11.65
CA ILE A 94 -9.10 12.37 11.77
C ILE A 94 -8.52 11.72 10.49
N PRO A 95 -8.97 12.06 9.26
CA PRO A 95 -8.40 11.49 8.04
C PRO A 95 -6.89 11.68 7.93
N LYS A 96 -6.40 12.88 8.29
CA LYS A 96 -4.97 13.22 8.25
C LYS A 96 -4.19 12.40 9.28
N LEU A 97 -4.72 12.23 10.49
CA LEU A 97 -4.09 11.41 11.53
C LEU A 97 -3.94 9.95 11.09
N PHE A 98 -4.97 9.39 10.44
CA PHE A 98 -4.92 8.02 9.92
C PHE A 98 -3.86 7.87 8.82
N LEU A 99 -3.80 8.81 7.87
CA LEU A 99 -2.80 8.80 6.82
C LEU A 99 -1.36 8.93 7.37
N ILE A 100 -1.14 9.86 8.30
CA ILE A 100 0.17 10.02 8.98
C ILE A 100 0.56 8.72 9.67
N SER A 101 -0.38 8.11 10.40
CA SER A 101 -0.15 6.86 11.13
C SER A 101 0.19 5.73 10.17
N SER A 102 -0.52 5.61 9.04
CA SER A 102 -0.26 4.62 8.00
C SER A 102 1.17 4.74 7.44
N LEU A 103 1.56 5.93 6.97
CA LEU A 103 2.90 6.17 6.43
C LEU A 103 4.01 5.93 7.45
N LEU A 104 3.78 6.31 8.71
CA LEU A 104 4.71 6.06 9.81
C LEU A 104 4.90 4.56 10.06
N PHE A 105 3.82 3.78 10.08
CA PHE A 105 3.92 2.33 10.25
C PHE A 105 4.58 1.63 9.06
N PHE A 106 4.34 2.09 7.83
CA PHE A 106 5.07 1.60 6.65
C PHE A 106 6.58 1.88 6.76
N LEU A 107 6.96 3.09 7.16
CA LEU A 107 8.36 3.47 7.36
C LEU A 107 9.02 2.59 8.45
N ILE A 108 8.36 2.43 9.60
CA ILE A 108 8.88 1.60 10.70
C ILE A 108 8.97 0.13 10.28
N SER A 109 7.98 -0.39 9.54
CA SER A 109 8.01 -1.74 8.98
C SER A 109 9.23 -1.94 8.10
N PHE A 110 9.49 -1.01 7.18
CA PHE A 110 10.66 -1.05 6.30
C PHE A 110 11.98 -1.05 7.08
N ILE A 111 12.15 -0.14 8.05
CA ILE A 111 13.36 -0.06 8.88
C ILE A 111 13.54 -1.37 9.68
N THR A 112 12.48 -1.85 10.31
CA THR A 112 12.53 -3.05 11.17
C THR A 112 12.87 -4.29 10.36
N TRP A 113 12.31 -4.42 9.16
CA TRP A 113 12.64 -5.48 8.22
C TRP A 113 14.13 -5.45 7.86
N ASN A 114 14.67 -4.29 7.47
CA ASN A 114 16.08 -4.14 7.13
C ASN A 114 17.02 -4.51 8.28
N ILE A 115 16.67 -4.14 9.52
CA ILE A 115 17.43 -4.52 10.72
C ILE A 115 17.40 -6.04 10.93
N LYS A 116 16.22 -6.66 10.81
CA LYS A 116 16.04 -8.11 11.04
C LYS A 116 16.78 -8.96 10.02
N GLU A 117 16.71 -8.58 8.75
CA GLU A 117 17.42 -9.27 7.66
C GLU A 117 18.89 -8.83 7.53
N LYS A 118 19.37 -7.96 8.43
CA LYS A 118 20.75 -7.44 8.48
C LYS A 118 21.18 -6.81 7.15
N LEU A 119 20.26 -6.15 6.46
CA LEU A 119 20.51 -5.51 5.18
C LEU A 119 21.34 -4.25 5.38
N ARG A 120 22.52 -4.21 4.76
CA ARG A 120 23.42 -3.04 4.78
C ARG A 120 22.93 -1.97 3.81
N ILE A 121 21.88 -1.25 4.23
CA ILE A 121 21.32 -0.12 3.50
C ILE A 121 21.84 1.18 4.09
N HIS A 122 22.31 2.07 3.22
CA HIS A 122 22.82 3.37 3.63
C HIS A 122 21.67 4.24 4.18
N TRP A 123 21.94 5.02 5.23
CA TRP A 123 20.92 5.79 5.96
C TRP A 123 20.15 6.78 5.09
N SER A 124 20.76 7.25 4.00
CA SER A 124 20.15 8.14 3.02
C SER A 124 18.87 7.58 2.41
N TRP A 125 18.72 6.26 2.30
CA TRP A 125 17.49 5.64 1.81
C TRP A 125 16.32 5.78 2.79
N TYR A 126 16.58 5.69 4.08
CA TYR A 126 15.54 5.92 5.10
C TYR A 126 15.09 7.37 5.13
N VAL A 127 16.05 8.30 5.00
CA VAL A 127 15.77 9.74 4.93
C VAL A 127 14.97 10.08 3.68
N LEU A 128 15.35 9.52 2.53
CA LEU A 128 14.58 9.69 1.29
C LEU A 128 13.15 9.13 1.42
N HIS A 129 12.99 7.94 2.01
CA HIS A 129 11.67 7.34 2.24
C HIS A 129 10.81 8.19 3.18
N ALA A 130 11.38 8.70 4.28
CA ALA A 130 10.70 9.61 5.19
C ALA A 130 10.33 10.94 4.51
N LEU A 131 11.22 11.51 3.69
CA LEU A 131 10.97 12.72 2.93
C LEU A 131 9.81 12.54 1.94
N LEU A 132 9.78 11.43 1.21
CA LEU A 132 8.66 11.13 0.31
C LEU A 132 7.34 10.97 1.06
N GLY A 133 7.36 10.34 2.25
CA GLY A 133 6.18 10.28 3.11
C GLY A 133 5.70 11.68 3.51
N PHE A 134 6.61 12.57 3.88
CA PHE A 134 6.28 13.96 4.20
C PHE A 134 5.73 14.74 3.00
N LEU A 135 6.33 14.57 1.81
CA LEU A 135 5.84 15.20 0.58
C LEU A 135 4.46 14.69 0.17
N THR A 136 4.18 13.40 0.37
CA THR A 136 2.85 12.81 0.15
C THR A 136 1.78 13.48 1.01
N LEU A 137 2.12 13.81 2.26
CA LEU A 137 1.20 14.48 3.19
C LEU A 137 0.95 15.96 2.87
N THR A 138 1.90 16.63 2.21
CA THR A 138 1.91 18.09 2.08
C THR A 138 1.62 18.59 0.67
N LEU A 139 1.98 17.82 -0.35
CA LEU A 139 1.87 18.24 -1.75
C LEU A 139 0.79 17.46 -2.49
N ASP A 140 0.95 16.15 -2.59
CA ASP A 140 0.13 15.32 -3.48
C ASP A 140 0.14 13.85 -3.05
N ALA A 141 -1.05 13.26 -2.91
CA ALA A 141 -1.22 11.85 -2.60
C ALA A 141 -0.62 10.92 -3.67
N ARG A 142 -0.49 11.37 -4.94
CA ARG A 142 0.14 10.61 -6.02
C ARG A 142 1.61 10.30 -5.76
N LEU A 143 2.26 11.04 -4.87
CA LEU A 143 3.64 10.78 -4.45
C LEU A 143 3.78 9.51 -3.59
N GLU A 144 2.66 8.95 -3.12
CA GLU A 144 2.64 7.67 -2.40
C GLU A 144 3.19 6.52 -3.27
N LEU A 145 3.08 6.62 -4.60
CA LEU A 145 3.76 5.72 -5.54
C LEU A 145 5.28 5.69 -5.32
N LEU A 146 5.89 6.87 -5.19
CA LEU A 146 7.33 6.98 -5.00
C LEU A 146 7.75 6.48 -3.61
N PHE A 147 6.87 6.66 -2.62
CA PHE A 147 7.05 6.09 -1.29
C PHE A 147 7.11 4.56 -1.36
N GLY A 148 6.17 3.90 -2.04
CA GLY A 148 6.19 2.45 -2.26
C GLY A 148 7.35 1.94 -3.15
N LEU A 149 7.87 2.78 -4.06
CA LEU A 149 8.95 2.42 -4.97
C LEU A 149 10.28 2.17 -4.25
N ILE A 150 10.62 2.96 -3.22
CA ILE A 150 11.92 2.86 -2.54
C ILE A 150 12.11 1.46 -1.93
N PRO A 151 11.20 0.94 -1.10
CA PRO A 151 11.32 -0.41 -0.58
C PRO A 151 11.44 -1.45 -1.69
N ALA A 152 10.61 -1.38 -2.73
CA ALA A 152 10.62 -2.33 -3.84
C ALA A 152 11.98 -2.37 -4.57
N VAL A 153 12.60 -1.21 -4.83
CA VAL A 153 13.93 -1.11 -5.45
C VAL A 153 15.02 -1.66 -4.53
N VAL A 154 15.03 -1.24 -3.27
CA VAL A 154 16.02 -1.68 -2.29
C VAL A 154 15.98 -3.21 -2.11
N LEU A 155 14.76 -3.76 -2.01
CA LEU A 155 14.50 -5.20 -1.96
C LEU A 155 15.02 -5.94 -3.19
N PHE A 156 14.75 -5.42 -4.39
CA PHE A 156 15.19 -6.05 -5.64
C PHE A 156 16.72 -6.16 -5.74
N LEU A 157 17.44 -5.17 -5.20
CA LEU A 157 18.90 -5.09 -5.25
C LEU A 157 19.60 -5.88 -4.13
N LYS A 158 19.01 -5.98 -2.94
CA LYS A 158 19.69 -6.48 -1.73
C LYS A 158 19.21 -7.82 -1.21
N ASP A 159 17.94 -8.17 -1.42
CA ASP A 159 17.36 -9.38 -0.83
C ASP A 159 16.30 -9.99 -1.75
N ARG A 160 16.77 -10.85 -2.67
CA ARG A 160 15.93 -11.37 -3.74
C ARG A 160 15.05 -12.54 -3.35
N GLU A 161 15.38 -13.23 -2.27
CA GLU A 161 14.72 -14.49 -1.87
C GLU A 161 13.66 -14.27 -0.78
N ASN A 162 13.70 -13.14 -0.07
CA ASN A 162 12.76 -12.85 0.99
C ASN A 162 11.32 -12.70 0.48
N SER A 163 10.41 -13.45 1.10
CA SER A 163 8.99 -13.45 0.77
C SER A 163 8.30 -12.12 1.08
N PHE A 164 8.82 -11.33 2.02
CA PHE A 164 8.27 -10.01 2.35
C PHE A 164 8.41 -9.01 1.20
N ARG A 165 9.35 -9.24 0.27
CA ARG A 165 9.47 -8.47 -0.97
C ARG A 165 8.16 -8.41 -1.74
N TYR A 166 7.45 -9.53 -1.80
CA TYR A 166 6.22 -9.62 -2.60
C TYR A 166 5.13 -8.69 -2.07
N ILE A 167 5.12 -8.39 -0.76
CA ILE A 167 4.17 -7.47 -0.15
C ILE A 167 4.50 -6.02 -0.48
N TRP A 168 5.77 -5.62 -0.41
CA TRP A 168 6.20 -4.29 -0.86
C TRP A 168 6.00 -4.08 -2.36
N ASN A 169 6.28 -5.11 -3.17
CA ASN A 169 6.01 -5.05 -4.60
C ASN A 169 4.50 -4.94 -4.86
N LEU A 170 3.67 -5.71 -4.17
CA LEU A 170 2.21 -5.61 -4.29
C LEU A 170 1.73 -4.20 -3.95
N TYR A 171 2.20 -3.61 -2.84
CA TYR A 171 1.91 -2.23 -2.47
C TYR A 171 2.30 -1.27 -3.59
N PHE A 172 3.55 -1.31 -4.05
CA PHE A 172 4.02 -0.46 -5.15
C PHE A 172 3.17 -0.61 -6.42
N PHE A 173 2.84 -1.83 -6.84
CA PHE A 173 2.02 -2.06 -8.03
C PHE A 173 0.61 -1.50 -7.88
N LEU A 174 0.00 -1.66 -6.70
CA LEU A 174 -1.32 -1.09 -6.43
C LEU A 174 -1.26 0.44 -6.43
N GLU A 175 -0.26 1.06 -5.80
CA GLU A 175 -0.06 2.52 -5.86
C GLU A 175 0.24 3.03 -7.28
N LEU A 176 0.90 2.23 -8.11
CA LEU A 176 1.15 2.57 -9.52
C LEU A 176 -0.17 2.61 -10.29
N MET A 177 -1.02 1.60 -10.10
CA MET A 177 -2.34 1.55 -10.72
C MET A 177 -3.23 2.71 -10.23
N THR A 178 -3.23 2.96 -8.93
CA THR A 178 -3.84 4.14 -8.26
C THR A 178 -3.39 5.44 -8.93
N ALA A 179 -2.09 5.69 -9.02
CA ALA A 179 -1.57 6.94 -9.59
C ALA A 179 -1.92 7.11 -11.08
N VAL A 180 -1.82 6.02 -11.87
CA VAL A 180 -2.21 6.02 -13.30
C VAL A 180 -3.70 6.28 -13.46
N MET A 181 -4.55 5.69 -12.63
CA MET A 181 -6.00 5.91 -12.67
C MET A 181 -6.37 7.34 -12.28
N LEU A 182 -5.75 7.94 -11.25
CA LEU A 182 -5.98 9.35 -10.90
C LEU A 182 -5.59 10.30 -12.02
N TYR A 183 -4.55 9.94 -12.78
CA TYR A 183 -4.16 10.73 -13.93
C TYR A 183 -5.32 10.84 -14.93
N PHE A 184 -6.01 9.74 -15.25
CA PHE A 184 -7.12 9.73 -16.21
C PHE A 184 -8.45 10.28 -15.68
N VAL A 185 -8.68 10.30 -14.35
CA VAL A 185 -9.93 10.81 -13.75
C VAL A 185 -9.90 12.32 -13.54
N VAL A 186 -8.72 12.90 -13.32
CA VAL A 186 -8.54 14.32 -12.99
C VAL A 186 -8.04 15.15 -14.19
N SER A 187 -7.64 14.50 -15.30
CA SER A 187 -7.27 15.14 -16.58
C SER A 187 -8.47 15.33 -17.50
#